data_AF-A0AAP2CJJ8-F1
#
_entry.id   AF-A0AAP2CJJ8-F1
#
_cell.length_a   1.000
_cell.length_b   1.000
_cell.length_c   1.000
_cell.angle_alpha   90.00
_cell.angle_beta   90.00
_cell.angle_gamma   90.00
#
_symmetry.space_group_name_H-M   'P 1'
#
loop_
_entity.id
_entity.type
_entity.pdbx_description
1 polymer ?
#
loop_
_entity_poly.entity_id
_entity_poly.type
_entity_poly.pdbx_seq_one_letter_code
_entity_poly.pdbx_strand_id
1 'polypeptide(L)'
;MKEDSEQVTQDMNVKILEKGLQDERIPKYYFNGFINGIGNADILMVLQKNGEPNVVLNTSLSIAKTLAIKLTEMISSIENATGNTIMTTDDLNESFQKKQKK
;
A
#
# COMPACT_ATOMS: atom_id res chain seq x y z
N MET A 1 8.64 0.52 31.41
CA MET A 1 9.75 0.13 30.50
C MET A 1 9.30 -0.39 29.14
N LYS A 2 8.39 -1.38 28.99
CA LYS A 2 7.86 -1.74 27.65
C LYS A 2 6.92 -0.68 27.09
N GLU A 3 5.98 -0.20 27.90
CA GLU A 3 5.00 0.84 27.54
C GLU A 3 5.68 2.15 27.08
N ASP A 4 6.74 2.58 27.78
CA ASP A 4 7.50 3.79 27.40
C ASP A 4 8.18 3.66 26.02
N SER A 5 8.59 2.45 25.63
CA SER A 5 9.31 2.22 24.36
C SER A 5 8.39 2.14 23.14
N GLU A 6 7.19 1.59 23.33
CA GLU A 6 6.16 1.50 22.28
C GLU A 6 5.57 2.89 21.99
N GLN A 7 5.29 3.67 23.03
CA GLN A 7 4.78 5.03 22.91
C GLN A 7 5.76 5.95 22.16
N VAL A 8 7.05 5.90 22.51
CA VAL A 8 8.10 6.67 21.84
C VAL A 8 8.25 6.29 20.35
N THR A 9 8.09 5.01 20.02
CA THR A 9 8.16 4.53 18.63
C THR A 9 6.96 5.02 17.82
N GLN A 10 5.78 5.01 18.42
CA GLN A 10 4.56 5.50 17.79
C GLN A 10 4.64 7.01 17.53
N ASP A 11 5.12 7.79 18.50
CA ASP A 11 5.32 9.24 18.36
C ASP A 11 6.33 9.60 17.27
N MET A 12 7.40 8.81 17.10
CA MET A 12 8.36 9.01 16.00
C MET A 12 7.74 8.74 14.63
N ASN A 13 6.95 7.67 14.50
CA ASN A 13 6.30 7.33 13.23
C ASN A 13 5.30 8.42 12.81
N VAL A 14 4.55 8.98 13.75
CA VAL A 14 3.62 10.10 13.49
C VAL A 14 4.37 11.32 12.96
N LYS A 15 5.47 11.71 13.61
CA LYS A 15 6.29 12.84 13.16
C LYS A 15 6.87 12.66 11.76
N ILE A 16 7.28 11.43 11.41
CA ILE A 16 7.78 11.11 10.06
C ILE A 16 6.65 11.25 9.02
N LEU A 17 5.44 10.78 9.34
CA LEU A 17 4.27 10.92 8.46
C LEU A 17 3.91 12.39 8.23
N GLU A 18 3.83 13.19 9.30
CA GLU A 18 3.51 14.62 9.21
C GLU A 18 4.52 15.37 8.33
N LYS A 19 5.82 15.13 8.54
CA LYS A 19 6.87 15.71 7.72
C LYS A 19 6.74 15.30 6.25
N GLY A 20 6.42 14.04 5.99
CA GLY A 20 6.19 13.51 4.63
C GLY A 20 5.05 14.23 3.91
N LEU A 21 3.96 14.53 4.62
CA LEU A 21 2.78 15.18 4.07
C LEU A 21 2.97 16.68 3.85
N GLN A 22 3.66 17.37 4.77
CA GLN A 22 3.81 18.82 4.76
C GLN A 22 4.97 19.32 3.90
N ASP A 23 6.04 18.54 3.71
CA ASP A 23 7.20 18.99 2.94
C ASP A 23 6.91 18.96 1.44
N GLU A 24 6.71 20.12 0.82
CA GLU A 24 6.42 20.27 -0.61
C GLU A 24 7.49 19.67 -1.54
N ARG A 25 8.73 19.50 -1.06
CA ARG A 25 9.84 18.93 -1.83
C ARG A 25 9.74 17.42 -1.96
N ILE A 26 8.93 16.77 -1.12
CA ILE A 26 8.68 15.33 -1.20
C ILE A 26 7.59 15.10 -2.27
N PRO A 27 7.88 14.36 -3.35
CA PRO A 27 6.89 14.04 -4.36
C PRO A 27 5.73 13.23 -3.76
N LYS A 28 4.50 13.65 -4.05
CA LYS A 28 3.29 12.89 -3.73
C LYS A 28 2.67 12.37 -5.00
N TYR A 29 2.45 11.06 -5.07
CA TYR A 29 1.87 10.40 -6.22
C TYR A 29 0.62 9.64 -5.82
N TYR A 30 -0.45 9.85 -6.60
CA TYR A 30 -1.62 8.99 -6.56
C TYR A 30 -1.44 7.87 -7.58
N PHE A 31 -1.83 6.66 -7.20
CA PHE A 31 -1.88 5.50 -8.09
C PHE A 31 -3.18 4.73 -7.86
N ASN A 32 -3.71 4.12 -8.91
CA ASN A 32 -4.91 3.28 -8.88
C ASN A 32 -4.68 1.91 -9.53
N GLY A 33 -3.43 1.61 -9.88
CA GLY A 33 -2.97 0.32 -10.36
C GLY A 33 -1.49 0.16 -10.08
N PHE A 34 -1.00 -1.07 -10.12
CA PHE A 34 0.43 -1.34 -10.02
C PHE A 34 0.77 -2.67 -10.70
N ILE A 35 2.02 -2.81 -11.11
CA ILE A 35 2.60 -4.05 -11.61
C ILE A 35 3.89 -4.32 -10.82
N ASN A 36 4.12 -5.58 -10.46
CA ASN A 36 5.34 -6.00 -9.76
C ASN A 36 6.21 -6.88 -10.66
N GLY A 37 7.52 -6.66 -10.61
CA GLY A 37 8.56 -7.55 -11.12
C GLY A 37 9.45 -8.03 -9.97
N ILE A 38 9.98 -9.24 -10.08
CA ILE A 38 10.86 -9.84 -9.07
C ILE A 38 12.25 -10.01 -9.68
N GLY A 39 13.26 -9.47 -9.02
CA GLY A 39 14.67 -9.73 -9.29
C GLY A 39 15.24 -10.76 -8.31
N ASN A 40 16.54 -11.02 -8.41
CA ASN A 40 17.21 -12.04 -7.58
C ASN A 40 17.22 -11.68 -6.07
N ALA A 41 17.14 -10.40 -5.72
CA ALA A 41 17.20 -9.93 -4.32
C ALA A 41 16.25 -8.77 -4.02
N ASP A 42 15.49 -8.30 -5.01
CA ASP A 42 14.64 -7.13 -4.93
C ASP A 42 13.32 -7.33 -5.68
N ILE A 43 12.40 -6.40 -5.43
CA ILE A 43 11.13 -6.24 -6.12
C ILE A 43 11.12 -4.85 -6.74
N LEU A 44 10.75 -4.83 -8.01
CA LEU A 44 10.40 -3.64 -8.76
C LEU A 44 8.88 -3.48 -8.73
N MET A 45 8.38 -2.31 -8.38
CA MET A 45 6.96 -1.98 -8.43
C MET A 45 6.77 -0.76 -9.33
N VAL A 46 5.96 -0.91 -10.39
CA VAL A 46 5.55 0.19 -11.26
C VAL A 46 4.15 0.60 -10.85
N LEU A 47 4.02 1.81 -10.29
CA LEU A 47 2.73 2.40 -9.94
C LEU A 47 2.12 3.06 -11.18
N GLN A 48 0.81 2.87 -11.37
CA GLN A 48 0.06 3.36 -12.50
C GLN A 48 -1.01 4.36 -12.09
N LYS A 49 -1.22 5.36 -12.95
CA LYS A 49 -2.37 6.26 -12.89
C LYS A 49 -3.15 6.12 -14.19
N ASN A 50 -4.35 5.54 -14.11
CA ASN A 50 -5.21 5.26 -15.27
C ASN A 50 -4.51 4.40 -16.33
N GLY A 51 -3.81 3.34 -15.90
CA GLY A 51 -3.09 2.42 -16.79
C GLY A 51 -1.70 2.88 -17.22
N GLU A 52 -1.38 4.17 -17.08
CA GLU A 52 -0.08 4.73 -17.47
C GLU A 52 0.93 4.68 -16.31
N PRO A 53 2.19 4.28 -16.54
CA PRO A 53 3.24 4.32 -15.54
C PRO A 53 3.47 5.73 -14.99
N ASN A 54 3.51 5.87 -13.67
CA ASN A 54 3.69 7.15 -12.99
C ASN A 54 4.93 7.17 -12.08
N VAL A 55 5.19 6.07 -11.37
CA VAL A 55 6.33 5.92 -10.45
C VAL A 55 6.91 4.52 -10.56
N VAL A 56 8.24 4.42 -10.41
CA VAL A 56 8.94 3.14 -10.28
C VAL A 56 9.61 3.09 -8.91
N LEU A 57 9.31 2.04 -8.13
CA LEU A 57 9.86 1.79 -6.80
C LEU A 57 10.69 0.50 -6.83
N ASN A 58 11.87 0.53 -6.20
CA ASN A 58 12.70 -0.66 -5.99
C ASN A 58 12.84 -0.91 -4.49
N THR A 59 12.74 -2.16 -4.07
CA THR A 59 12.87 -2.52 -2.67
C THR A 59 13.40 -3.94 -2.49
N SER A 60 14.16 -4.20 -1.43
CA SER A 60 14.60 -5.56 -1.10
C SER A 60 13.40 -6.47 -0.76
N LEU A 61 13.58 -7.79 -0.92
CA LEU A 61 12.52 -8.77 -0.61
C LEU A 61 11.99 -8.67 0.83
N SER A 62 12.85 -8.40 1.82
CA SER A 62 12.45 -8.29 3.23
C SER A 62 11.56 -7.07 3.47
N ILE A 63 11.95 -5.90 2.92
CA ILE A 63 11.15 -4.67 3.03
C ILE A 63 9.83 -4.81 2.26
N ALA A 64 9.82 -5.46 1.09
CA ALA A 64 8.59 -5.75 0.38
C ALA A 64 7.64 -6.62 1.20
N LYS A 65 8.16 -7.66 1.86
CA LYS A 65 7.36 -8.52 2.74
C LYS A 65 6.79 -7.76 3.93
N THR A 66 7.60 -6.90 4.57
CA THR A 66 7.13 -6.04 5.66
C THR A 66 6.04 -5.07 5.18
N LEU A 67 6.20 -4.47 4.01
CA LEU A 67 5.19 -3.60 3.42
C LEU A 67 3.86 -4.33 3.21
N ALA A 68 3.91 -5.53 2.61
CA ALA A 68 2.71 -6.34 2.38
C ALA A 68 1.96 -6.65 3.68
N ILE A 69 2.68 -7.10 4.72
CA ILE A 69 2.08 -7.40 6.04
C ILE A 69 1.41 -6.15 6.62
N LYS A 70 2.10 -5.00 6.66
CA LYS A 70 1.55 -3.77 7.25
C LYS A 70 0.33 -3.24 6.49
N LEU A 71 0.32 -3.37 5.17
CA LEU A 71 -0.84 -3.00 4.35
C LEU A 71 -2.03 -3.92 4.64
N THR A 72 -1.80 -5.24 4.73
CA THR A 72 -2.84 -6.20 5.09
C THR A 72 -3.42 -5.91 6.47
N GLU A 73 -2.58 -5.67 7.48
CA GLU A 73 -3.03 -5.33 8.84
C GLU A 73 -3.91 -4.07 8.87
N MET A 74 -3.54 -3.04 8.09
CA MET A 74 -4.30 -1.80 7.99
C MET A 74 -5.66 -2.02 7.31
N ILE A 75 -5.70 -2.77 6.21
CA ILE A 75 -6.95 -3.11 5.51
C ILE A 75 -7.86 -3.91 6.43
N SER A 76 -7.33 -4.98 7.05
CA SER A 76 -8.11 -5.82 7.97
C SER A 76 -8.67 -5.03 9.15
N SER A 77 -7.94 -4.03 9.67
CA SER A 77 -8.45 -3.17 10.73
C SER A 77 -9.69 -2.36 10.29
N ILE A 78 -9.69 -1.84 9.06
CA ILE A 78 -10.81 -1.10 8.49
C ILE A 78 -12.01 -2.02 8.21
N GLU A 79 -11.77 -3.18 7.63
CA GLU A 79 -12.82 -4.16 7.34
C GLU A 79 -13.51 -4.65 8.63
N ASN A 80 -12.71 -4.95 9.66
CA ASN A 80 -13.23 -5.35 10.97
C ASN A 80 -14.05 -4.23 11.64
N ALA A 81 -13.61 -2.97 11.51
CA ALA A 81 -14.32 -1.83 12.11
C ALA A 81 -15.64 -1.52 11.38
N THR A 82 -15.71 -1.76 10.08
CA THR A 82 -16.87 -1.41 9.24
C THR A 82 -17.83 -2.57 8.98
N GLY A 83 -17.38 -3.81 9.18
CA GLY A 83 -18.10 -5.02 8.82
C GLY A 83 -18.19 -5.28 7.31
N ASN A 84 -17.48 -4.50 6.49
CA ASN A 84 -17.49 -4.62 5.03
C ASN A 84 -16.15 -5.16 4.52
N THR A 85 -16.21 -6.03 3.51
CA THR A 85 -15.02 -6.46 2.76
C THR A 85 -14.72 -5.48 1.64
N ILE A 86 -13.49 -4.99 1.57
CA ILE A 86 -13.00 -4.12 0.50
C ILE A 86 -12.62 -5.00 -0.69
N MET A 87 -13.33 -4.86 -1.80
CA MET A 87 -13.06 -5.61 -3.03
C MET A 87 -11.71 -5.18 -3.65
N THR A 88 -10.97 -6.15 -4.18
CA THR A 88 -9.78 -5.90 -4.98
C THR A 88 -10.14 -5.45 -6.40
N THR A 89 -9.17 -4.94 -7.17
CA THR A 89 -9.36 -4.63 -8.59
C THR A 89 -9.73 -5.86 -9.41
N ASP A 90 -9.25 -7.04 -9.02
CA ASP A 90 -9.55 -8.30 -9.71
C ASP A 90 -11.00 -8.74 -9.43
N ASP A 91 -11.47 -8.61 -8.19
CA ASP A 91 -12.87 -8.89 -7.82
C ASP A 91 -13.86 -8.02 -8.63
N LEU A 92 -13.50 -6.74 -8.81
CA LEU A 92 -14.29 -5.81 -9.63
C LEU A 92 -14.30 -6.24 -11.09
N ASN A 93 -13.14 -6.57 -11.66
CA ASN A 93 -13.02 -7.05 -13.04
C ASN A 93 -13.85 -8.31 -13.29
N GLU A 94 -13.79 -9.30 -12.39
CA GLU A 94 -14.61 -10.50 -12.47
C GLU A 94 -16.11 -10.20 -12.40
N SER A 95 -16.50 -9.27 -11.53
CA SER A 95 -17.91 -8.89 -11.35
C SER A 95 -18.48 -8.24 -12.60
N PHE A 96 -17.69 -7.43 -13.32
CA PHE A 96 -18.09 -6.86 -14.61
C PHE A 96 -18.20 -7.92 -15.71
N GLN A 97 -17.28 -8.88 -15.76
CA GLN A 97 -17.33 -9.96 -16.76
C GLN A 97 -18.52 -10.90 -16.57
N LYS A 98 -18.91 -11.19 -15.32
CA LYS A 98 -20.09 -12.02 -15.01
C LYS A 98 -21.40 -11.36 -15.44
N LYS A 99 -21.50 -10.03 -15.40
CA LYS A 99 -22.69 -9.28 -15.86
C LYS A 99 -22.87 -9.29 -17.38
N GLN A 100 -21.79 -9.36 -18.17
CA GLN A 100 -21.87 -9.32 -19.64
C GLN A 100 -22.25 -10.68 -20.28
N LYS A 101 -22.24 -11.77 -19.50
CA LYS A 101 -22.60 -13.12 -19.97
C LYS A 101 -24.05 -13.52 -19.66
N LYS A 102 -24.88 -12.60 -19.16
CA LYS A 102 -26.33 -12.76 -18.97
C LYS A 102 -27.07 -11.86 -19.94
#